data_AF-A0A2R6N078-F1
#
_entry.id   AF-A0A2R6N078-F1
#
_cell.length_a   1.000
_cell.length_b   1.000
_cell.length_c   1.000
_cell.angle_alpha   90.00
_cell.angle_beta   90.00
_cell.angle_gamma   90.00
#
_symmetry.space_group_name_H-M   'P 1'
#
loop_
_entity.id
_entity.type
_entity.pdbx_description
1 polymer ?
#
loop_
_entity_poly.entity_id
_entity_poly.type
_entity_poly.pdbx_seq_one_letter_code
_entity_poly.pdbx_strand_id
1 'polypeptide(L)'
;MESSVALPGCLLAATLLSLVVLGAESTRTRRESDGDEDRGQRRWRLAETVAVAVAFGFVGLVGILVWNALLISVARGVAGADSTLQRTVVLQVSNGLGTVTGAVLYLHYAERGWEYFDLRRPTRLDVGYGLAGLVVIGGTFVAVDAAMRVFGIEGAAHGTSDLLAEAANPALLTGVFVVTSVLVIGPGEELLYRNVVQKSLYDEFSRPVSVVLASVVFAAVHFSAYADGTPLQVLTSLTVVFALSLTLGAVYERTDNVLVPAAVHGLFNASQFALIAASETDVLAAVLLP
;
A
#
# COMPACT_ATOMS: atom_id res chain seq x y z
N MET A 1 11.26 -16.85 -26.06
CA MET A 1 9.90 -17.40 -25.97
C MET A 1 9.20 -16.57 -24.93
N GLU A 2 8.44 -15.58 -25.40
CA GLU A 2 7.93 -14.45 -24.62
C GLU A 2 6.84 -14.90 -23.64
N SER A 3 7.00 -14.54 -22.36
CA SER A 3 6.06 -14.82 -21.29
C SER A 3 4.95 -13.75 -21.28
N SER A 4 3.81 -14.07 -21.89
CA SER A 4 2.60 -13.24 -21.82
C SER A 4 1.58 -13.84 -20.84
N VAL A 5 1.73 -13.58 -19.54
CA VAL A 5 0.62 -13.77 -18.56
C VAL A 5 0.67 -12.67 -17.49
N ALA A 6 0.47 -11.41 -17.89
CA ALA A 6 0.19 -10.28 -16.98
C ALA A 6 -1.30 -9.88 -17.00
N LEU A 7 -2.16 -10.71 -17.59
CA LEU A 7 -3.59 -10.45 -17.81
C LEU A 7 -4.55 -10.62 -16.60
N PRO A 8 -4.24 -11.38 -15.52
CA PRO A 8 -5.24 -11.60 -14.45
C PRO A 8 -5.59 -10.33 -13.65
N GLY A 9 -4.60 -9.48 -13.36
CA GLY A 9 -4.78 -8.30 -12.51
C GLY A 9 -5.60 -7.18 -13.16
N CYS A 10 -5.37 -6.92 -14.45
CA CYS A 10 -6.10 -5.90 -15.21
C CYS A 10 -7.57 -6.26 -15.40
N LEU A 11 -7.89 -7.54 -15.62
CA LEU A 11 -9.27 -8.03 -15.74
C LEU A 11 -10.02 -7.93 -14.41
N LEU A 12 -9.36 -8.27 -13.29
CA LEU A 12 -9.97 -8.13 -11.96
C LEU A 12 -10.23 -6.65 -11.63
N ALA A 13 -9.26 -5.77 -11.90
CA ALA A 13 -9.40 -4.34 -11.64
C ALA A 13 -10.44 -3.66 -12.53
N ALA A 14 -10.51 -4.00 -13.83
CA ALA A 14 -11.55 -3.51 -14.73
C ALA A 14 -12.95 -4.00 -14.34
N THR A 15 -13.06 -5.25 -13.86
CA THR A 15 -14.31 -5.80 -13.34
C THR A 15 -14.75 -5.09 -12.06
N LEU A 16 -13.82 -4.86 -11.12
CA LEU A 16 -14.09 -4.13 -9.88
C LEU A 16 -14.50 -2.66 -10.16
N LEU A 17 -13.81 -1.99 -11.08
CA LEU A 17 -14.14 -0.62 -11.49
C LEU A 17 -15.53 -0.54 -12.14
N SER A 18 -15.86 -1.51 -13.01
CA SER A 18 -17.18 -1.60 -13.65
C SER A 18 -18.29 -1.85 -12.63
N LEU A 19 -18.04 -2.69 -11.62
CA LEU A 19 -19.00 -2.96 -10.54
C LEU A 19 -19.24 -1.73 -9.65
N VAL A 20 -18.25 -0.85 -9.50
CA VAL A 20 -18.38 0.40 -8.72
C VAL A 20 -19.19 1.44 -9.47
N VAL A 21 -18.91 1.61 -10.76
CA VAL A 21 -19.68 2.52 -11.62
C VAL A 21 -21.14 2.07 -11.70
N LEU A 22 -21.38 0.77 -11.93
CA LEU A 22 -22.74 0.21 -11.99
C LEU A 22 -23.43 0.20 -10.61
N GLY A 23 -22.68 0.03 -9.53
CA GLY A 23 -23.19 0.12 -8.16
C GLY A 23 -23.65 1.53 -7.79
N ALA A 24 -22.88 2.55 -8.17
CA ALA A 24 -23.18 3.95 -7.89
C ALA A 24 -24.41 4.48 -8.66
N GLU A 25 -24.65 4.01 -9.89
CA GLU A 25 -25.87 4.35 -10.64
C GLU A 25 -27.12 3.66 -10.07
N SER A 26 -26.97 2.43 -9.56
CA SER A 26 -28.05 1.65 -8.95
C SER A 26 -28.54 2.26 -7.62
N THR A 27 -27.63 2.78 -6.79
CA THR A 27 -28.00 3.38 -5.50
C THR A 27 -28.67 4.75 -5.64
N ARG A 28 -28.36 5.49 -6.72
CA ARG A 28 -29.01 6.77 -7.06
C ARG A 28 -30.49 6.61 -7.40
N THR A 29 -30.86 5.54 -8.10
CA THR A 29 -32.25 5.31 -8.56
C THR A 29 -33.17 4.77 -7.46
N ARG A 30 -32.62 4.10 -6.45
CA ARG A 30 -33.41 3.45 -5.38
C ARG A 30 -33.68 4.34 -4.18
N ARG A 31 -32.90 5.41 -4.01
CA ARG A 31 -33.07 6.42 -2.94
C ARG A 31 -34.40 7.20 -3.07
N GLU A 32 -35.04 7.14 -4.24
CA GLU A 32 -36.31 7.82 -4.52
C GLU A 32 -37.56 6.98 -4.18
N SER A 33 -37.45 5.66 -3.88
CA SER A 33 -38.63 4.78 -3.96
C SER A 33 -39.18 4.10 -2.71
N ASP A 34 -38.58 4.09 -1.51
CA ASP A 34 -39.18 3.29 -0.42
C ASP A 34 -39.02 3.85 1.00
N GLY A 35 -40.17 4.02 1.65
CA GLY A 35 -40.34 4.26 3.08
C GLY A 35 -40.96 3.03 3.75
N ASP A 36 -40.10 2.13 4.24
CA ASP A 36 -40.23 1.26 5.43
C ASP A 36 -39.26 0.06 5.29
N GLU A 37 -37.99 0.15 5.74
CA GLU A 37 -37.05 -1.00 5.64
C GLU A 37 -35.69 -0.85 6.40
N ASP A 38 -35.71 -0.72 7.73
CA ASP A 38 -34.50 -0.36 8.51
C ASP A 38 -33.34 -1.40 8.45
N ARG A 39 -33.65 -2.71 8.43
CA ARG A 39 -32.61 -3.77 8.47
C ARG A 39 -32.04 -4.13 7.10
N GLY A 40 -32.86 -4.12 6.05
CA GLY A 40 -32.45 -4.39 4.68
C GLY A 40 -31.53 -3.29 4.14
N GLN A 41 -31.96 -2.04 4.30
CA GLN A 41 -31.19 -0.86 3.87
C GLN A 41 -29.85 -0.74 4.60
N ARG A 42 -29.78 -1.12 5.89
CA ARG A 42 -28.52 -1.15 6.63
C ARG A 42 -27.52 -2.14 6.03
N ARG A 43 -27.91 -3.37 5.70
CA ARG A 43 -26.99 -4.36 5.10
C ARG A 43 -26.46 -3.91 3.75
N TRP A 44 -27.29 -3.27 2.94
CA TRP A 44 -26.87 -2.71 1.65
C TRP A 44 -25.85 -1.58 1.80
N ARG A 45 -26.06 -0.64 2.73
CA ARG A 45 -25.10 0.42 3.03
C ARG A 45 -23.75 -0.09 3.50
N LEU A 46 -23.74 -1.12 4.37
CA LEU A 46 -22.50 -1.77 4.80
C LEU A 46 -21.76 -2.39 3.61
N ALA A 47 -22.46 -3.12 2.75
CA ALA A 47 -21.87 -3.78 1.58
C ALA A 47 -21.34 -2.76 0.56
N GLU A 48 -22.09 -1.68 0.32
CA GLU A 48 -21.68 -0.58 -0.55
C GLU A 48 -20.41 0.11 -0.03
N THR A 49 -20.37 0.44 1.25
CA THR A 49 -19.21 1.10 1.88
C THR A 49 -17.95 0.24 1.78
N VAL A 50 -18.08 -1.07 2.02
CA VAL A 50 -16.97 -2.02 1.83
C VAL A 50 -16.57 -2.13 0.35
N ALA A 51 -17.54 -2.22 -0.57
CA ALA A 51 -17.26 -2.34 -2.00
C ALA A 51 -16.53 -1.12 -2.55
N VAL A 52 -16.95 0.09 -2.16
CA VAL A 52 -16.28 1.34 -2.51
C VAL A 52 -14.86 1.37 -1.94
N ALA A 53 -14.68 1.02 -0.67
CA ALA A 53 -13.35 0.99 -0.03
C ALA A 53 -12.40 0.00 -0.73
N VAL A 54 -12.87 -1.21 -1.05
CA VAL A 54 -12.11 -2.21 -1.81
C VAL A 54 -11.75 -1.66 -3.18
N ALA A 55 -12.73 -1.13 -3.91
CA ALA A 55 -12.52 -0.63 -5.26
C ALA A 55 -11.49 0.48 -5.34
N PHE A 56 -11.57 1.50 -4.49
CA PHE A 56 -10.59 2.58 -4.48
C PHE A 56 -9.21 2.11 -4.06
N GLY A 57 -9.12 1.09 -3.20
CA GLY A 57 -7.86 0.38 -2.94
C GLY A 57 -7.22 -0.18 -4.21
N PHE A 58 -8.01 -0.72 -5.14
CA PHE A 58 -7.55 -1.23 -6.44
C PHE A 58 -7.41 -0.15 -7.53
N VAL A 59 -8.15 0.97 -7.45
CA VAL A 59 -7.97 2.12 -8.36
C VAL A 59 -6.55 2.66 -8.23
N GLY A 60 -6.00 2.69 -7.01
CA GLY A 60 -4.58 3.01 -6.79
C GLY A 60 -3.67 2.14 -7.65
N LEU A 61 -3.83 0.81 -7.57
CA LEU A 61 -3.05 -0.15 -8.36
C LEU A 61 -3.16 0.09 -9.87
N VAL A 62 -4.38 0.34 -10.38
CA VAL A 62 -4.57 0.70 -11.81
C VAL A 62 -3.83 1.98 -12.15
N GLY A 63 -3.92 3.00 -11.28
CA GLY A 63 -3.18 4.25 -11.40
C GLY A 63 -1.67 4.01 -11.51
N ILE A 64 -1.12 3.12 -10.68
CA ILE A 64 0.31 2.77 -10.71
C ILE A 64 0.68 2.18 -12.07
N LEU A 65 -0.13 1.25 -12.59
CA LEU A 65 0.13 0.61 -13.89
C LEU A 65 0.07 1.62 -15.04
N VAL A 66 -0.92 2.53 -15.02
CA VAL A 66 -1.07 3.59 -16.04
C VAL A 66 0.12 4.55 -15.98
N TRP A 67 0.46 5.06 -14.79
CA TRP A 67 1.61 5.96 -14.63
C TRP A 67 2.92 5.29 -15.02
N ASN A 68 3.11 4.02 -14.66
CA ASN A 68 4.31 3.27 -15.04
C ASN A 68 4.42 3.11 -16.55
N ALA A 69 3.34 2.74 -17.24
CA ALA A 69 3.32 2.63 -18.70
C ALA A 69 3.62 3.98 -19.40
N LEU A 70 3.05 5.08 -18.89
CA LEU A 70 3.29 6.41 -19.43
C LEU A 70 4.74 6.86 -19.20
N LEU A 71 5.21 6.80 -17.95
CA LEU A 71 6.52 7.30 -17.57
C LEU A 71 7.65 6.48 -18.18
N ILE A 72 7.52 5.15 -18.28
CA ILE A 72 8.54 4.33 -18.94
C ILE A 72 8.61 4.62 -20.44
N SER A 73 7.49 4.93 -21.09
CA SER A 73 7.45 5.30 -22.51
C SER A 73 8.18 6.62 -22.75
N VAL A 74 7.92 7.62 -21.92
CA VAL A 74 8.62 8.91 -21.96
C VAL A 74 10.11 8.73 -21.68
N ALA A 75 10.45 7.98 -20.64
CA ALA A 75 11.83 7.78 -20.21
C ALA A 75 12.66 7.08 -21.30
N ARG A 76 12.10 6.07 -21.98
CA ARG A 76 12.72 5.42 -23.16
C ARG A 76 12.90 6.38 -24.33
N GLY A 77 11.90 7.22 -24.61
CA GLY A 77 11.97 8.21 -25.69
C GLY A 77 13.05 9.27 -25.49
N VAL A 78 13.36 9.64 -24.23
CA VAL A 78 14.34 10.68 -23.90
C VAL A 78 15.75 10.12 -23.67
N ALA A 79 15.87 9.05 -22.87
CA ALA A 79 17.17 8.55 -22.42
C ALA A 79 17.73 7.40 -23.30
N GLY A 80 16.91 6.82 -24.18
CA GLY A 80 17.30 5.77 -25.12
C GLY A 80 17.51 4.39 -24.49
N ALA A 81 18.45 4.26 -23.53
CA ALA A 81 18.83 2.99 -22.92
C ALA A 81 18.03 2.71 -21.64
N ASP A 82 17.38 1.54 -21.58
CA ASP A 82 16.64 1.05 -20.43
C ASP A 82 17.61 0.52 -19.36
N SER A 83 17.82 1.28 -18.27
CA SER A 83 18.68 0.86 -17.16
C SER A 83 17.86 0.44 -15.93
N THR A 84 18.41 -0.44 -15.07
CA THR A 84 17.76 -0.82 -13.80
C THR A 84 17.46 0.39 -12.93
N LEU A 85 18.37 1.37 -12.84
CA LEU A 85 18.14 2.61 -12.11
C LEU A 85 16.93 3.38 -12.67
N GLN A 86 16.86 3.55 -13.99
CA GLN A 86 15.75 4.25 -14.63
C GLN A 86 14.42 3.54 -14.38
N ARG A 87 14.37 2.22 -14.52
CA ARG A 87 13.17 1.41 -14.25
C ARG A 87 12.73 1.55 -12.79
N THR A 88 13.65 1.49 -11.86
CA THR A 88 13.35 1.66 -10.42
C THR A 88 12.82 3.05 -10.12
N VAL A 89 13.45 4.11 -10.62
CA VAL A 89 12.95 5.48 -10.41
C VAL A 89 11.54 5.64 -11.00
N VAL A 90 11.32 5.15 -12.22
CA VAL A 90 9.98 5.19 -12.85
C VAL A 90 8.96 4.42 -12.01
N LEU A 91 9.30 3.21 -11.56
CA LEU A 91 8.40 2.38 -10.76
C LEU A 91 8.03 3.08 -9.44
N GLN A 92 9.02 3.62 -8.72
CA GLN A 92 8.80 4.30 -7.43
C GLN A 92 7.93 5.55 -7.58
N VAL A 93 8.21 6.38 -8.60
CA VAL A 93 7.39 7.57 -8.89
C VAL A 93 5.98 7.17 -9.31
N SER A 94 5.84 6.14 -10.14
CA SER A 94 4.53 5.65 -10.58
C SER A 94 3.70 5.13 -9.42
N ASN A 95 4.35 4.51 -8.43
CA ASN A 95 3.68 4.00 -7.25
C ASN A 95 3.03 5.14 -6.42
N GLY A 96 3.80 6.20 -6.14
CA GLY A 96 3.26 7.40 -5.48
C GLY A 96 2.20 8.13 -6.31
N LEU A 97 2.43 8.31 -7.61
CA LEU A 97 1.44 8.98 -8.47
C LEU A 97 0.14 8.18 -8.59
N GLY A 98 0.23 6.85 -8.71
CA GLY A 98 -0.93 5.98 -8.80
C GLY A 98 -1.79 5.99 -7.55
N THR A 99 -1.16 5.90 -6.37
CA THR A 99 -1.87 5.95 -5.09
C THR A 99 -2.50 7.32 -4.83
N VAL A 100 -1.79 8.42 -5.11
CA VAL A 100 -2.34 9.78 -5.03
C VAL A 100 -3.48 9.97 -6.03
N THR A 101 -3.36 9.43 -7.26
CA THR A 101 -4.44 9.48 -8.26
C THR A 101 -5.70 8.77 -7.73
N GLY A 102 -5.55 7.58 -7.13
CA GLY A 102 -6.67 6.88 -6.50
C GLY A 102 -7.34 7.70 -5.39
N ALA A 103 -6.54 8.37 -4.55
CA ALA A 103 -7.07 9.20 -3.47
C ALA A 103 -7.82 10.43 -4.00
N VAL A 104 -7.29 11.09 -5.04
CA VAL A 104 -7.95 12.25 -5.68
C VAL A 104 -9.23 11.83 -6.41
N LEU A 105 -9.22 10.71 -7.13
CA LEU A 105 -10.43 10.18 -7.78
C LEU A 105 -11.52 9.86 -6.76
N TYR A 106 -11.16 9.40 -5.55
CA TYR A 106 -12.12 9.20 -4.48
C TYR A 106 -12.79 10.50 -4.06
N LEU A 107 -12.04 11.60 -3.91
CA LEU A 107 -12.63 12.91 -3.59
C LEU A 107 -13.68 13.33 -4.62
N HIS A 108 -13.37 13.15 -5.90
CA HIS A 108 -14.31 13.45 -6.98
C HIS A 108 -15.55 12.56 -6.93
N TYR A 109 -15.38 11.26 -6.68
CA TYR A 109 -16.49 10.30 -6.55
C TYR A 109 -17.38 10.60 -5.34
N ALA A 110 -16.76 10.88 -4.19
CA ALA A 110 -17.45 11.10 -2.92
C ALA A 110 -17.93 12.55 -2.72
N GLU A 111 -17.74 13.41 -3.73
CA GLU A 111 -18.06 14.84 -3.70
C GLU A 111 -17.45 15.56 -2.47
N ARG A 112 -16.20 15.20 -2.14
CA ARG A 112 -15.44 15.77 -1.01
C ARG A 112 -14.41 16.77 -1.50
N GLY A 113 -14.17 17.83 -0.73
CA GLY A 113 -13.04 18.74 -0.97
C GLY A 113 -11.72 18.24 -0.38
N TRP A 114 -10.66 19.02 -0.58
CA TRP A 114 -9.32 18.72 -0.08
C TRP A 114 -9.24 18.64 1.46
N GLU A 115 -10.19 19.25 2.17
CA GLU A 115 -10.35 19.17 3.62
C GLU A 115 -10.68 17.77 4.13
N TYR A 116 -11.09 16.85 3.24
CA TYR A 116 -11.20 15.44 3.59
C TYR A 116 -9.84 14.83 3.95
N PHE A 117 -8.74 15.37 3.42
CA PHE A 117 -7.43 14.87 3.75
C PHE A 117 -6.95 15.36 5.11
N ASP A 118 -6.63 14.42 6.01
CA ASP A 118 -6.22 14.73 7.39
C ASP A 118 -4.74 15.10 7.45
N LEU A 119 -4.41 16.22 6.80
CA LEU A 119 -3.06 16.77 6.72
C LEU A 119 -2.91 17.89 7.74
N ARG A 120 -2.34 17.57 8.90
CA ARG A 120 -2.06 18.55 9.95
C ARG A 120 -0.61 18.44 10.41
N ARG A 121 0.00 19.56 10.81
CA ARG A 121 1.34 19.53 11.42
C ARG A 121 1.32 18.60 12.66
N PRO A 122 2.19 17.57 12.71
CA PRO A 122 2.24 16.66 13.85
C PRO A 122 2.49 17.39 15.17
N THR A 123 1.71 17.04 16.19
CA THR A 123 1.93 17.44 17.57
C THR A 123 2.99 16.57 18.25
N ARG A 124 3.38 16.91 19.48
CA ARG A 124 4.26 16.05 20.29
C ARG A 124 3.64 14.68 20.58
N LEU A 125 2.32 14.63 20.74
CA LEU A 125 1.60 13.37 20.94
C LEU A 125 1.62 12.52 19.67
N ASP A 126 1.44 13.15 18.51
CA ASP A 126 1.54 12.51 17.20
C ASP A 126 2.94 11.90 16.98
N VAL A 127 4.00 12.64 17.36
CA VAL A 127 5.38 12.12 17.34
C VAL A 127 5.52 10.92 18.29
N GLY A 128 4.94 10.98 19.49
CA GLY A 128 4.92 9.85 20.42
C GLY A 128 4.26 8.59 19.83
N TYR A 129 3.10 8.75 19.18
CA TYR A 129 2.45 7.65 18.47
C TYR A 129 3.25 7.16 17.27
N GLY A 130 3.92 8.05 16.53
CA GLY A 130 4.80 7.67 15.43
C GLY A 130 6.00 6.83 15.92
N LEU A 131 6.68 7.25 16.98
CA LEU A 131 7.78 6.49 17.56
C LEU A 131 7.32 5.14 18.12
N ALA A 132 6.19 5.11 18.83
CA ALA A 132 5.59 3.86 19.30
C ALA A 132 5.23 2.95 18.12
N GLY A 133 4.64 3.52 17.05
CA GLY A 133 4.34 2.81 15.82
C GLY A 133 5.57 2.19 15.17
N LEU A 134 6.69 2.91 15.13
CA LEU A 134 7.96 2.41 14.58
C LEU A 134 8.54 1.25 15.41
N VAL A 135 8.43 1.33 16.74
CA VAL A 135 8.84 0.23 17.62
C VAL A 135 7.93 -0.98 17.45
N VAL A 136 6.61 -0.78 17.39
CA VAL A 136 5.64 -1.87 17.23
C VAL A 136 5.81 -2.53 15.87
N ILE A 137 5.89 -1.77 14.78
CA ILE A 137 6.01 -2.32 13.42
C ILE A 137 7.32 -3.12 13.25
N GLY A 138 8.45 -2.62 13.80
CA GLY A 138 9.72 -3.34 13.82
C GLY A 138 9.67 -4.59 14.70
N GLY A 139 9.07 -4.50 15.88
CA GLY A 139 8.88 -5.64 16.78
C GLY A 139 7.99 -6.73 16.17
N THR A 140 6.89 -6.35 15.51
CA THR A 140 6.02 -7.25 14.76
C THR A 140 6.78 -7.95 13.65
N PHE A 141 7.58 -7.21 12.87
CA PHE A 141 8.40 -7.79 11.82
C PHE A 141 9.38 -8.83 12.36
N VAL A 142 10.15 -8.49 13.41
CA VAL A 142 11.10 -9.41 14.06
C VAL A 142 10.40 -10.64 14.64
N ALA A 143 9.23 -10.46 15.26
CA ALA A 143 8.47 -11.56 15.84
C ALA A 143 7.96 -12.53 14.76
N VAL A 144 7.48 -12.01 13.63
CA VAL A 144 7.02 -12.85 12.51
C VAL A 144 8.20 -13.57 11.85
N ASP A 145 9.33 -12.88 11.61
CA ASP A 145 10.55 -13.50 11.09
C ASP A 145 11.07 -14.62 12.02
N ALA A 146 11.09 -14.39 13.33
CA ALA A 146 11.47 -15.42 14.30
C ALA A 146 10.52 -16.63 14.27
N ALA A 147 9.21 -16.41 14.18
CA ALA A 147 8.24 -17.48 14.04
C ALA A 147 8.45 -18.27 12.75
N MET A 148 8.65 -17.59 11.62
CA MET A 148 8.96 -18.20 10.32
C MET A 148 10.18 -19.13 10.42
N ARG A 149 11.27 -18.68 11.05
CA ARG A 149 12.47 -19.50 11.29
C ARG A 149 12.20 -20.73 12.15
N VAL A 150 11.39 -20.60 13.22
CA VAL A 150 11.03 -21.71 14.10
C VAL A 150 10.22 -22.78 13.36
N PHE A 151 9.31 -22.36 12.48
CA PHE A 151 8.47 -23.27 11.71
C PHE A 151 9.08 -23.72 10.38
N GLY A 152 10.28 -23.24 10.02
CA GLY A 152 10.92 -23.54 8.74
C GLY A 152 10.12 -23.02 7.54
N ILE A 153 9.39 -21.91 7.72
CA ILE A 153 8.58 -21.27 6.68
C ILE A 153 9.41 -20.13 6.09
N GLU A 154 9.54 -20.12 4.76
CA GLU A 154 10.18 -19.01 4.05
C GLU A 154 9.11 -18.06 3.50
N GLY A 155 9.47 -16.78 3.38
CA GLY A 155 8.65 -15.78 2.68
C GLY A 155 8.84 -15.88 1.17
N ALA A 156 7.97 -15.23 0.41
CA ALA A 156 8.20 -15.02 -1.01
C ALA A 156 9.23 -13.90 -1.18
N ALA A 157 10.09 -14.00 -2.19
CA ALA A 157 10.88 -12.87 -2.64
C ALA A 157 9.94 -11.73 -3.07
N HIS A 158 10.35 -10.49 -2.83
CA HIS A 158 9.59 -9.31 -3.23
C HIS A 158 10.23 -8.77 -4.51
N GLY A 159 9.44 -8.41 -5.53
CA GLY A 159 10.01 -7.92 -6.79
C GLY A 159 11.01 -6.73 -6.67
N THR A 160 10.97 -5.94 -5.58
CA THR A 160 11.97 -4.89 -5.32
C THR A 160 13.30 -5.39 -4.78
N SER A 161 13.34 -6.52 -4.05
CA SER A 161 14.61 -7.13 -3.62
C SER A 161 15.38 -7.69 -4.81
N ASP A 162 14.68 -8.27 -5.78
CA ASP A 162 15.29 -8.81 -6.99
C ASP A 162 15.95 -7.70 -7.82
N LEU A 163 15.27 -6.55 -7.96
CA LEU A 163 15.85 -5.36 -8.60
C LEU A 163 17.11 -4.85 -7.92
N LEU A 164 17.23 -5.00 -6.60
CA LEU A 164 18.42 -4.61 -5.85
C LEU A 164 19.57 -5.59 -6.07
N ALA A 165 19.30 -6.90 -6.02
CA ALA A 165 20.28 -7.95 -6.25
C ALA A 165 20.86 -7.91 -7.67
N GLU A 166 20.07 -7.47 -8.66
CA GLU A 166 20.49 -7.32 -10.06
C GLU A 166 21.14 -5.97 -10.37
N ALA A 167 21.24 -5.06 -9.40
CA ALA A 167 21.69 -3.70 -9.63
C ALA A 167 23.20 -3.62 -9.88
N ALA A 168 23.61 -2.97 -10.98
CA ALA A 168 25.03 -2.70 -11.24
C ALA A 168 25.68 -1.78 -10.19
N ASN A 169 24.89 -0.94 -9.51
CA ASN A 169 25.32 -0.13 -8.38
C ASN A 169 24.26 -0.23 -7.26
N PRO A 170 24.35 -1.26 -6.39
CA PRO A 170 23.38 -1.48 -5.34
C PRO A 170 23.27 -0.29 -4.38
N ALA A 171 24.39 0.33 -4.01
CA ALA A 171 24.39 1.47 -3.08
C ALA A 171 23.58 2.67 -3.60
N LEU A 172 23.70 2.99 -4.89
CA LEU A 172 22.90 4.05 -5.50
C LEU A 172 21.41 3.68 -5.50
N LEU A 173 21.08 2.43 -5.84
CA LEU A 173 19.69 1.97 -5.90
C LEU A 173 19.05 1.91 -4.51
N THR A 174 19.79 1.48 -3.49
CA THR A 174 19.39 1.57 -2.07
C THR A 174 19.08 3.01 -1.68
N GLY A 175 19.94 3.96 -2.06
CA GLY A 175 19.71 5.38 -1.82
C GLY A 175 18.38 5.87 -2.43
N VAL A 176 18.06 5.43 -3.65
CA VAL A 176 16.77 5.71 -4.30
C VAL A 176 15.63 5.13 -3.48
N PHE A 177 15.65 3.83 -3.16
CA PHE A 177 14.59 3.18 -2.39
C PHE A 177 14.37 3.81 -1.02
N VAL A 178 15.44 4.18 -0.30
CA VAL A 178 15.37 4.86 1.00
C VAL A 178 14.65 6.20 0.88
N VAL A 179 15.06 7.03 -0.09
CA VAL A 179 14.48 8.36 -0.29
C VAL A 179 13.03 8.26 -0.75
N THR A 180 12.73 7.40 -1.73
CA THR A 180 11.37 7.25 -2.25
C THR A 180 10.43 6.59 -1.26
N SER A 181 10.92 5.69 -0.40
CA SER A 181 10.11 5.12 0.68
C SER A 181 9.53 6.19 1.60
N VAL A 182 10.34 7.18 1.98
CA VAL A 182 9.94 8.26 2.89
C VAL A 182 9.12 9.34 2.20
N LEU A 183 9.50 9.71 0.97
CA LEU A 183 8.92 10.88 0.30
C LEU A 183 7.77 10.56 -0.65
N VAL A 184 7.66 9.31 -1.10
CA VAL A 184 6.75 8.92 -2.19
C VAL A 184 5.84 7.79 -1.74
N ILE A 185 6.41 6.63 -1.37
CA ILE A 185 5.65 5.42 -1.07
C ILE A 185 4.82 5.58 0.20
N GLY A 186 5.46 5.87 1.35
CA GLY A 186 4.77 6.07 2.62
C GLY A 186 3.67 7.13 2.53
N PRO A 187 3.94 8.34 2.02
CA PRO A 187 2.91 9.37 1.86
C PRO A 187 1.78 8.96 0.91
N GLY A 188 2.08 8.42 -0.27
CA GLY A 188 1.07 8.06 -1.28
C GLY A 188 0.17 6.93 -0.81
N GLU A 189 0.76 5.85 -0.32
CA GLU A 189 0.01 4.69 0.16
C GLU A 189 -0.82 5.02 1.40
N GLU A 190 -0.29 5.74 2.40
CA GLU A 190 -1.07 6.04 3.59
C GLU A 190 -2.20 7.06 3.30
N LEU A 191 -2.03 7.97 2.33
CA LEU A 191 -3.11 8.82 1.84
C LEU A 191 -4.26 8.00 1.26
N LEU A 192 -3.97 6.99 0.44
CA LEU A 192 -5.00 6.14 -0.13
C LEU A 192 -5.59 5.18 0.91
N TYR A 193 -4.76 4.40 1.60
CA TYR A 193 -5.25 3.27 2.39
C TYR A 193 -5.72 3.66 3.79
N ARG A 194 -5.14 4.70 4.41
CA ARG A 194 -5.62 5.19 5.72
C ARG A 194 -6.64 6.29 5.56
N ASN A 195 -6.30 7.28 4.76
CA ASN A 195 -7.11 8.48 4.73
C ASN A 195 -8.31 8.37 3.79
N VAL A 196 -8.25 7.53 2.77
CA VAL A 196 -9.42 7.20 1.92
C VAL A 196 -10.06 5.89 2.36
N VAL A 197 -9.41 4.74 2.17
CA VAL A 197 -10.02 3.41 2.38
C VAL A 197 -10.42 3.17 3.84
N GLN A 198 -9.53 3.39 4.81
CA GLN A 198 -9.86 3.19 6.22
C GLN A 198 -10.84 4.24 6.75
N LYS A 199 -10.62 5.52 6.44
CA LYS A 199 -11.50 6.61 6.91
C LYS A 199 -12.91 6.49 6.37
N SER A 200 -13.10 6.11 5.11
CA SER A 200 -14.44 5.95 4.52
C SER A 200 -15.25 4.86 5.21
N LEU A 201 -14.59 3.84 5.77
CA LEU A 201 -15.25 2.78 6.53
C LEU A 201 -15.75 3.28 7.91
N TYR A 202 -15.26 4.39 8.44
CA TYR A 202 -15.71 4.93 9.74
C TYR A 202 -17.17 5.41 9.75
N ASP A 203 -17.76 5.66 8.57
CA ASP A 203 -19.16 6.07 8.46
C ASP A 203 -20.12 4.95 8.92
N GLU A 204 -19.70 3.69 8.77
CA GLU A 204 -20.56 2.52 8.97
C GLU A 204 -20.00 1.48 9.97
N PHE A 205 -18.68 1.52 10.23
CA PHE A 205 -17.97 0.59 11.10
C PHE A 205 -17.27 1.32 12.25
N SER A 206 -17.03 0.59 13.35
CA SER A 206 -16.20 1.11 14.43
C SER A 206 -14.76 1.25 13.97
N ARG A 207 -14.03 2.20 14.56
CA ARG A 207 -12.64 2.49 14.19
C ARG A 207 -11.73 1.24 14.14
N PRO A 208 -11.74 0.32 15.12
CA PRO A 208 -10.92 -0.89 15.06
C PRO A 208 -11.32 -1.84 13.91
N VAL A 209 -12.62 -1.95 13.60
CA VAL A 209 -13.09 -2.80 12.50
C VAL A 209 -12.63 -2.23 11.16
N SER A 210 -12.71 -0.91 10.98
CA SER A 210 -12.21 -0.23 9.77
C SER A 210 -10.70 -0.42 9.58
N VAL A 211 -9.90 -0.40 10.66
CA VAL A 211 -8.46 -0.70 10.62
C VAL A 211 -8.22 -2.11 10.07
N VAL A 212 -8.95 -3.10 10.56
CA VAL A 212 -8.82 -4.49 10.10
C VAL A 212 -9.23 -4.62 8.64
N LEU A 213 -10.40 -4.10 8.25
CA LEU A 213 -10.91 -4.17 6.88
C LEU A 213 -9.97 -3.47 5.89
N ALA A 214 -9.51 -2.26 6.19
CA ALA A 214 -8.55 -1.55 5.35
C ALA A 214 -7.21 -2.30 5.26
N SER A 215 -6.79 -2.99 6.32
CA SER A 215 -5.58 -3.81 6.30
C SER A 215 -5.70 -5.06 5.44
N VAL A 216 -6.89 -5.65 5.36
CA VAL A 216 -7.17 -6.73 4.39
C VAL A 216 -7.06 -6.20 2.96
N VAL A 217 -7.64 -5.03 2.67
CA VAL A 217 -7.52 -4.39 1.34
C VAL A 217 -6.07 -4.09 0.99
N PHE A 218 -5.32 -3.52 1.95
CA PHE A 218 -3.90 -3.22 1.78
C PHE A 218 -3.07 -4.48 1.49
N ALA A 219 -3.26 -5.56 2.25
CA ALA A 219 -2.58 -6.82 1.97
C ALA A 219 -2.99 -7.40 0.60
N ALA A 220 -4.26 -7.32 0.22
CA ALA A 220 -4.75 -7.87 -1.05
C ALA A 220 -4.10 -7.20 -2.28
N VAL A 221 -3.92 -5.88 -2.27
CA VAL A 221 -3.27 -5.17 -3.40
C VAL A 221 -1.78 -5.50 -3.54
N HIS A 222 -1.14 -5.95 -2.46
CA HIS A 222 0.26 -6.39 -2.44
C HIS A 222 0.46 -7.80 -3.00
N PHE A 223 -0.60 -8.57 -3.26
CA PHE A 223 -0.49 -9.93 -3.79
C PHE A 223 0.43 -10.03 -5.02
N SER A 224 0.31 -9.08 -5.95
CA SER A 224 1.09 -9.09 -7.19
C SER A 224 2.60 -8.99 -6.98
N ALA A 225 3.04 -8.40 -5.86
CA ALA A 225 4.46 -8.23 -5.54
C ALA A 225 5.16 -9.52 -5.10
N TYR A 226 4.39 -10.55 -4.76
CA TYR A 226 4.85 -11.84 -4.25
C TYR A 226 4.41 -13.02 -5.11
N ALA A 227 3.72 -12.76 -6.23
CA ALA A 227 2.98 -13.77 -6.99
C ALA A 227 3.83 -14.93 -7.55
N ASP A 228 5.14 -14.76 -7.63
CA ASP A 228 6.10 -15.78 -8.09
C ASP A 228 6.45 -16.82 -7.00
N GLY A 229 6.06 -16.60 -5.74
CA GLY A 229 6.26 -17.54 -4.64
C GLY A 229 5.26 -18.70 -4.62
N THR A 230 5.57 -19.74 -3.84
CA THR A 230 4.59 -20.81 -3.54
C THR A 230 3.38 -20.26 -2.78
N PRO A 231 2.20 -20.92 -2.81
CA PRO A 231 1.01 -20.44 -2.10
C PRO A 231 1.25 -20.16 -0.60
N LEU A 232 2.08 -20.97 0.06
CA LEU A 232 2.45 -20.76 1.47
C LEU A 232 3.36 -19.54 1.65
N GLN A 233 4.36 -19.35 0.79
CA GLN A 233 5.25 -18.19 0.80
C GLN A 233 4.48 -16.89 0.56
N VAL A 234 3.55 -16.90 -0.41
CA VAL A 234 2.65 -15.76 -0.70
C VAL A 234 1.80 -15.44 0.53
N LEU A 235 1.10 -16.43 1.08
CA LEU A 235 0.23 -16.23 2.24
C LEU A 235 0.99 -15.72 3.46
N THR A 236 2.20 -16.24 3.68
CA THR A 236 3.08 -15.81 4.77
C THR A 236 3.48 -14.34 4.60
N SER A 237 3.90 -13.95 3.40
CA SER A 237 4.28 -12.57 3.08
C SER A 237 3.10 -11.61 3.22
N LEU A 238 1.92 -12.00 2.74
CA LEU A 238 0.69 -11.20 2.92
C LEU A 238 0.25 -11.08 4.37
N THR A 239 0.53 -12.09 5.20
CA THR A 239 0.28 -12.03 6.64
C THR A 239 1.20 -11.01 7.32
N VAL A 240 2.47 -10.96 6.91
CA VAL A 240 3.40 -9.91 7.35
C VAL A 240 2.85 -8.54 6.95
N VAL A 241 2.53 -8.32 5.68
CA VAL A 241 1.97 -7.05 5.16
C VAL A 241 0.70 -6.65 5.90
N PHE A 242 -0.19 -7.60 6.17
CA PHE A 242 -1.40 -7.37 6.97
C PHE A 242 -1.07 -6.90 8.38
N ALA A 243 -0.14 -7.56 9.08
CA ALA A 243 0.27 -7.19 10.43
C ALA A 243 0.93 -5.81 10.50
N LEU A 244 1.77 -5.48 9.52
CA LEU A 244 2.35 -4.13 9.35
C LEU A 244 1.24 -3.09 9.14
N SER A 245 0.28 -3.39 8.26
CA SER A 245 -0.86 -2.52 7.98
C SER A 245 -1.75 -2.27 9.19
N LEU A 246 -1.96 -3.27 10.06
CA LEU A 246 -2.71 -3.07 11.31
C LEU A 246 -2.04 -2.02 12.20
N THR A 247 -0.70 -2.02 12.27
CA THR A 247 0.05 -1.05 13.06
C THR A 247 -0.12 0.37 12.49
N LEU A 248 0.03 0.52 11.18
CA LEU A 248 -0.13 1.80 10.49
C LEU A 248 -1.56 2.33 10.63
N GLY A 249 -2.56 1.45 10.47
CA GLY A 249 -3.96 1.77 10.66
C GLY A 249 -4.29 2.20 12.08
N ALA A 250 -3.71 1.56 13.09
CA ALA A 250 -3.87 1.96 14.48
C ALA A 250 -3.17 3.31 14.79
N VAL A 251 -2.00 3.58 14.20
CA VAL A 251 -1.33 4.88 14.33
C VAL A 251 -2.22 5.98 13.74
N TYR A 252 -2.76 5.78 12.55
CA TYR A 252 -3.70 6.72 11.94
C TYR A 252 -4.96 6.90 12.80
N GLU A 253 -5.57 5.80 13.26
CA GLU A 253 -6.77 5.82 14.11
C GLU A 253 -6.60 6.70 15.35
N ARG A 254 -5.40 6.72 15.94
CA ARG A 254 -5.11 7.48 17.18
C ARG A 254 -4.72 8.93 16.94
N THR A 255 -4.25 9.24 15.74
CA THR A 255 -3.67 10.54 15.43
C THR A 255 -4.58 11.40 14.56
N ASP A 256 -5.50 10.76 13.81
CA ASP A 256 -6.31 11.40 12.76
C ASP A 256 -5.44 12.35 11.91
N ASN A 257 -4.25 11.87 11.55
CA ASN A 257 -3.25 12.64 10.81
C ASN A 257 -2.42 11.70 9.94
N VAL A 258 -2.61 11.77 8.62
CA VAL A 258 -1.99 10.84 7.68
C VAL A 258 -0.46 10.99 7.59
N LEU A 259 0.09 12.15 7.99
CA LEU A 259 1.53 12.36 7.98
C LEU A 259 2.28 11.46 8.99
N VAL A 260 1.60 11.07 10.07
CA VAL A 260 2.20 10.22 11.13
C VAL A 260 2.42 8.79 10.66
N PRO A 261 1.39 8.04 10.21
CA PRO A 261 1.59 6.71 9.66
C PRO A 261 2.45 6.74 8.39
N ALA A 262 2.37 7.80 7.55
CA ALA A 262 3.24 7.94 6.38
C ALA A 262 4.73 7.98 6.75
N ALA A 263 5.07 8.71 7.81
CA ALA A 263 6.44 8.73 8.32
C ALA A 263 6.85 7.37 8.90
N VAL A 264 5.98 6.71 9.68
CA VAL A 264 6.27 5.36 10.23
C VAL A 264 6.49 4.35 9.11
N HIS A 265 5.60 4.33 8.12
CA HIS A 265 5.67 3.44 6.98
C HIS A 265 6.95 3.71 6.17
N GLY A 266 7.18 4.95 5.76
CA GLY A 266 8.33 5.30 4.94
C GLY A 266 9.66 5.04 5.64
N LEU A 267 9.77 5.34 6.95
CA LEU A 267 10.97 5.06 7.75
C LEU A 267 11.18 3.57 7.95
N PHE A 268 10.11 2.80 8.18
CA PHE A 268 10.21 1.35 8.28
C PHE A 268 10.74 0.75 6.96
N ASN A 269 10.14 1.09 5.82
CA ASN A 269 10.59 0.59 4.52
C ASN A 269 12.03 1.01 4.22
N ALA A 270 12.38 2.28 4.47
CA ALA A 270 13.74 2.76 4.31
C ALA A 270 14.74 1.97 5.16
N SER A 271 14.38 1.64 6.41
CA SER A 271 15.24 0.82 7.28
C SER A 271 15.44 -0.59 6.73
N GLN A 272 14.40 -1.21 6.15
CA GLN A 272 14.51 -2.53 5.54
C GLN A 272 15.47 -2.51 4.34
N PHE A 273 15.35 -1.53 3.45
CA PHE A 273 16.26 -1.41 2.30
C PHE A 273 17.71 -1.15 2.74
N ALA A 274 17.91 -0.33 3.78
CA ALA A 274 19.24 -0.11 4.35
C ALA A 274 19.82 -1.38 4.97
N LEU A 275 19.01 -2.18 5.67
CA LEU A 275 19.43 -3.44 6.28
C LEU A 275 19.79 -4.49 5.23
N ILE A 276 19.02 -4.60 4.14
CA ILE A 276 19.32 -5.51 3.03
C ILE A 276 20.70 -5.17 2.45
N ALA A 277 20.94 -3.89 2.11
CA ALA A 277 22.24 -3.46 1.59
C ALA A 277 23.40 -3.68 2.58
N ALA A 278 23.16 -3.52 3.88
CA ALA A 278 24.14 -3.79 4.93
C ALA A 278 24.40 -5.29 5.17
N SER A 279 23.50 -6.18 4.72
CA SER A 279 23.67 -7.63 4.81
C SER A 279 24.38 -8.23 3.60
N GLU A 280 24.29 -7.58 2.44
CA GLU A 280 25.02 -7.96 1.22
C GLU A 280 26.46 -7.45 1.21
N THR A 281 26.73 -6.38 1.96
CA THR A 281 28.08 -5.95 2.28
C THR A 281 28.48 -6.60 3.61
N ASP A 282 29.71 -7.11 3.77
CA ASP A 282 30.20 -7.77 5.00
C ASP A 282 30.23 -6.86 6.27
N VAL A 283 29.48 -5.77 6.27
CA VAL A 283 29.40 -4.74 7.32
C VAL A 283 28.73 -5.28 8.58
N LEU A 284 27.71 -6.14 8.46
CA LEU A 284 27.08 -6.78 9.63
C LEU A 284 28.01 -7.81 10.30
N ALA A 285 28.86 -8.50 9.54
CA ALA A 285 29.89 -9.38 10.08
C ALA A 285 30.96 -8.60 10.87
N ALA A 286 31.28 -7.37 10.45
CA ALA A 286 32.25 -6.50 11.12
C ALA A 286 31.73 -5.81 12.39
N VAL A 287 30.40 -5.73 12.59
CA VAL A 287 29.79 -5.02 13.73
C VAL A 287 29.23 -5.98 14.80
N LEU A 288 28.82 -7.20 14.43
CA LEU A 288 28.16 -8.14 15.33
C LEU A 288 29.03 -9.32 15.79
N LEU A 289 30.24 -9.47 15.27
CA LEU A 289 31.21 -10.47 15.72
C LEU A 289 32.54 -9.79 16.12
N PRO A 290 32.75 -9.43 17.40
CA PRO A 290 34.09 -9.37 17.95
C PRO A 290 34.74 -10.76 18.04
#